data_AF-A0A372F9K5-F1
#
_entry.id   AF-A0A372F9K5-F1
#
_cell.length_a   1.000
_cell.length_b   1.000
_cell.length_c   1.000
_cell.angle_alpha   90.00
_cell.angle_beta   90.00
_cell.angle_gamma   90.00
#
_symmetry.space_group_name_H-M   'P 1'
#
loop_
_entity.id
_entity.type
_entity.pdbx_description
1 polymer ?
#
loop_
_entity_poly.entity_id
_entity_poly.type
_entity_poly.pdbx_seq_one_letter_code
_entity_poly.pdbx_strand_id
1 'polypeptide(L)' 'MEEKDFIGYHEWGIRVSRLMELIAMTNRTIQVHREEGDSELYIKQYEEVLERHTDELQELMKVMGLAVQLTPLSNVA' A
#
# COMPACT_ATOMS: atom_id res chain seq x y z
N MET A 1 2.92 25.09 -17.89
CA MET A 1 2.43 23.83 -17.29
C MET A 1 0.95 23.77 -17.61
N GLU A 2 0.57 22.89 -18.53
CA GLU A 2 -0.79 22.86 -19.07
C GLU A 2 -1.74 22.23 -18.04
N GLU A 3 -3.00 22.66 -18.02
CA GLU A 3 -4.06 22.18 -17.12
C GLU A 3 -4.20 20.65 -17.14
N LYS A 4 -3.87 20.01 -18.28
CA LYS A 4 -3.84 18.54 -18.44
C LYS A 4 -2.79 17.85 -17.58
N ASP A 5 -1.61 18.45 -17.42
CA ASP A 5 -0.54 17.89 -16.57
C ASP A 5 -0.96 17.97 -15.09
N PHE A 6 -1.61 19.07 -14.69
CA PHE A 6 -2.11 19.25 -13.33
C PHE A 6 -3.19 18.24 -12.95
N ILE A 7 -4.15 17.98 -13.85
CA ILE A 7 -5.18 16.94 -13.64
C ILE A 7 -4.54 15.56 -13.50
N GLY A 8 -3.54 15.26 -14.33
CA GLY A 8 -2.79 14.00 -14.25
C GLY A 8 -2.07 13.79 -12.92
N TYR A 9 -1.38 14.83 -12.41
CA TYR A 9 -0.72 14.75 -11.11
C TYR A 9 -1.69 14.69 -9.92
N HIS A 10 -2.84 15.37 -10.02
CA HIS A 10 -3.85 15.33 -8.97
C HIS A 10 -4.47 13.94 -8.84
N GLU A 11 -4.87 13.33 -9.96
CA GLU A 11 -5.40 11.97 -9.99
C GLU A 11 -4.37 10.96 -9.50
N TRP A 12 -3.12 11.09 -9.95
CA TRP A 12 -2.00 10.29 -9.47
C TRP A 12 -1.86 10.39 -7.95
N GLY A 13 -1.85 11.61 -7.40
CA GLY A 13 -1.72 11.83 -5.95
C GLY A 13 -2.85 11.20 -5.14
N ILE A 14 -4.09 11.28 -5.64
CA ILE A 14 -5.25 10.62 -5.01
C ILE A 14 -5.06 9.10 -4.98
N ARG A 15 -4.63 8.51 -6.10
CA ARG A 15 -4.41 7.05 -6.19
C ARG A 15 -3.29 6.59 -5.27
N VAL A 16 -2.17 7.32 -5.22
CA VAL A 16 -1.07 7.03 -4.29
C VAL A 16 -1.56 7.08 -2.83
N SER A 17 -2.28 8.14 -2.44
CA SER A 17 -2.80 8.29 -1.09
C SER A 17 -3.71 7.13 -0.70
N ARG A 18 -4.61 6.72 -1.60
CA ARG A 18 -5.54 5.62 -1.37
C ARG A 18 -4.82 4.28 -1.22
N LEU A 19 -3.82 4.03 -2.04
CA LEU A 19 -3.02 2.80 -1.95
C LEU A 19 -2.23 2.74 -0.64
N MET A 20 -1.63 3.85 -0.20
CA MET A 20 -0.95 3.90 1.09
C MET A 20 -1.91 3.63 2.26
N GLU A 21 -3.13 4.18 2.22
CA GLU A 21 -4.15 3.93 3.24
C GLU A 21 -4.57 2.45 3.26
N LEU A 22 -4.83 1.85 2.09
CA LEU A 22 -5.20 0.43 1.99
C LEU A 22 -4.09 -0.47 2.53
N ILE A 23 -2.82 -0.20 2.17
CA ILE A 23 -1.65 -0.93 2.67
C ILE A 23 -1.56 -0.84 4.19
N ALA A 24 -1.75 0.35 4.77
CA ALA A 24 -1.72 0.55 6.21
C ALA A 24 -2.85 -0.22 6.92
N MET A 25 -4.07 -0.16 6.36
CA MET A 25 -5.22 -0.89 6.89
C MET A 25 -5.01 -2.41 6.84
N THR A 26 -4.59 -2.95 5.68
CA THR A 26 -4.36 -4.39 5.52
C THR A 26 -3.26 -4.89 6.45
N ASN A 27 -2.16 -4.16 6.59
CA ASN A 27 -1.11 -4.49 7.56
C ASN A 27 -1.66 -4.56 9.00
N ARG A 28 -2.50 -3.59 9.39
CA ARG A 28 -3.10 -3.59 10.73
C ARG A 28 -4.06 -4.76 10.91
N THR A 29 -4.86 -5.10 9.90
CA THR A 29 -5.74 -6.27 9.93
C THR A 29 -4.95 -7.57 10.08
N ILE A 30 -3.86 -7.74 9.33
CA ILE A 30 -2.95 -8.89 9.48
C ILE A 30 -2.40 -8.97 10.90
N GLN A 31 -1.94 -7.85 11.46
CA GLN A 31 -1.40 -7.81 12.81
C GLN A 31 -2.43 -8.25 13.85
N VAL A 32 -3.67 -7.73 13.78
CA VAL A 32 -4.75 -8.10 14.70
C VAL A 32 -5.03 -9.61 14.62
N HIS A 33 -5.19 -10.16 13.42
CA HIS A 33 -5.43 -11.60 13.25
C HIS A 33 -4.28 -12.47 13.78
N ARG A 34 -3.03 -12.03 13.62
CA ARG A 34 -1.86 -12.72 14.18
C ARG A 34 -1.84 -12.68 15.71
N GLU A 35 -2.19 -11.54 16.31
CA GLU A 35 -2.24 -11.37 17.77
C GLU A 35 -3.41 -12.16 18.40
N GLU A 36 -4.53 -12.27 17.71
CA GLU A 36 -5.71 -13.04 18.15
C GLU A 36 -5.57 -14.55 17.94
N GLY A 37 -4.55 -15.00 17.20
CA GLY A 37 -4.30 -16.42 16.93
C GLY A 37 -5.27 -17.03 15.92
N ASP A 38 -5.72 -16.24 14.95
CA ASP A 38 -6.64 -16.68 13.91
C ASP A 38 -6.02 -17.68 12.92
N SER A 39 -6.85 -18.24 12.04
CA SER A 39 -6.39 -19.19 11.03
C SER A 39 -5.36 -18.56 10.09
N GLU A 40 -4.21 -19.24 9.95
CA GLU A 40 -3.16 -18.92 8.97
C GLU A 40 -3.69 -18.78 7.53
N LEU A 41 -4.78 -19.49 7.19
CA LEU A 41 -5.41 -19.35 5.88
C LEU A 41 -5.98 -17.93 5.67
N TYR A 42 -6.59 -17.33 6.69
CA TYR A 42 -7.12 -15.97 6.60
C TYR A 42 -5.99 -14.94 6.55
N ILE A 43 -4.95 -15.12 7.36
CA ILE A 43 -3.76 -14.26 7.35
C ILE A 43 -3.14 -14.23 5.95
N LYS A 44 -2.95 -15.41 5.33
CA LYS A 44 -2.42 -15.51 3.97
C LYS A 44 -3.26 -14.76 2.93
N GLN A 45 -4.58 -14.81 3.03
CA GLN A 45 -5.45 -14.06 2.11
C GLN A 45 -5.25 -12.55 2.23
N TYR A 46 -5.04 -12.03 3.43
CA TYR A 46 -4.73 -10.62 3.63
C TYR A 46 -3.32 -10.25 3.14
N GLU A 47 -2.34 -11.14 3.30
CA GLU A 47 -0.99 -10.95 2.74
C GLU A 47 -1.02 -10.86 1.22
N GLU A 48 -1.81 -11.69 0.54
CA GLU A 48 -2.00 -11.62 -0.92
C GLU A 48 -2.67 -10.29 -1.35
N VAL A 49 -3.59 -9.75 -0.54
CA VAL A 49 -4.17 -8.42 -0.78
C VAL A 49 -3.12 -7.32 -0.62
N LEU A 50 -2.29 -7.41 0.43
CA LEU A 50 -1.23 -6.45 0.72
C LEU A 50 -0.17 -6.41 -0.40
N GLU A 51 0.21 -7.57 -0.91
CA GLU A 51 1.14 -7.70 -2.05
C GLU A 51 0.57 -6.97 -3.28
N ARG A 52 -0.68 -7.24 -3.64
CA ARG A 52 -1.34 -6.56 -4.77
C ARG A 52 -1.38 -5.05 -4.65
N HIS A 53 -1.67 -4.52 -3.45
CA HIS A 53 -1.69 -3.07 -3.24
C HIS A 53 -0.28 -2.46 -3.32
N THR A 54 0.71 -3.20 -2.84
CA THR A 54 2.12 -2.79 -2.90
C THR A 54 2.62 -2.75 -4.34
N ASP A 55 2.30 -3.77 -5.13
CA ASP A 55 2.64 -3.83 -6.56
C ASP A 55 1.96 -2.70 -7.34
N GLU A 56 0.68 -2.44 -7.10
CA GLU A 56 -0.02 -1.33 -7.76
C GLU A 56 0.63 0.03 -7.40
N LEU A 57 1.02 0.22 -6.14
CA LEU A 57 1.72 1.43 -5.73
C LEU A 57 3.07 1.55 -6.42
N GLN A 58 3.86 0.47 -6.50
CA GLN A 58 5.14 0.48 -7.20
C GLN A 58 4.99 0.85 -8.67
N GLU A 59 4.02 0.26 -9.37
CA GLU A 59 3.75 0.60 -10.78
C GLU A 59 3.32 2.06 -10.93
N LEU A 60 2.49 2.57 -10.02
CA LEU A 60 2.06 3.97 -10.04
C LEU A 60 3.21 4.95 -9.80
N MET A 61 4.16 4.60 -8.92
CA MET A 61 5.34 5.41 -8.66
C MET A 61 6.31 5.41 -9.85
N LYS A 62 6.46 4.27 -10.55
CA LYS A 62 7.32 4.16 -11.75
C LYS A 62 6.89 5.10 -12.87
N VAL A 63 5.59 5.35 -13.06
CA VAL A 63 5.07 6.33 -14.04
C VAL A 63 5.69 7.71 -13.85
N MET A 64 6.01 8.07 -12.61
CA MET A 64 6.61 9.34 -12.22
C MET A 64 8.14 9.29 -12.13
N GLY A 65 8.77 8.17 -12.51
CA GLY A 65 10.21 7.95 -12.35
C GLY A 65 10.63 7.79 -10.88
N LEU A 66 9.69 7.45 -9.99
CA LEU A 66 9.94 7.24 -8.57
C LEU A 66 9.98 5.76 -8.24
N ALA A 67 10.76 5.41 -7.21
CA ALA A 67 10.74 4.10 -6.58
C ALA A 67 10.29 4.23 -5.12
N VAL A 68 9.52 3.26 -4.64
CA VAL A 68 9.07 3.21 -3.25
C VAL A 68 9.51 1.89 -2.63
N GLN A 69 10.01 1.96 -1.40
CA GLN A 69 10.30 0.79 -0.59
C GLN A 69 9.50 0.93 0.70
N LEU A 70 8.60 -0.03 0.93
CA LEU A 70 7.84 -0.11 2.17
C LEU A 70 8.59 -1.01 3.13
N THR A 71 8.99 -0.45 4.26
CA THR A 71 9.70 -1.19 5.30
C THR A 71 8.77 -1.35 6.49
N PRO A 72 8.58 -2.57 7.01
CA PRO A 72 7.89 -2.77 8.28
C PRO A 72 8.59 -1.95 9.36
N LEU A 73 7.85 -1.15 10.12
CA LEU A 73 8.37 -0.51 11.32
C LEU A 73 8.47 -1.58 12.42
N SER A 74 9.51 -2.40 12.37
CA SER A 74 9.87 -3.28 13.48
C SER A 74 10.49 -2.42 14.59
N ASN A 75 9.74 -2.24 15.68
CA ASN A 75 10.12 -1.60 16.95
C ASN A 75 11.24 -0.55 16.85
N VAL A 76 10.87 0.73 16.74
CA VAL A 76 11.68 1.77 17.39
C VAL A 76 11.47 1.57 18.89
N ALA A 77 12.39 0.84 19.51
CA ALA A 77 12.41 0.55 20.94
C ALA A 77 12.58 1.82 21.78
#